data_AF-A0A1H3KCZ2-F1
#
_entry.id   AF-A0A1H3KCZ2-F1
#
_cell.length_a   1.000
_cell.length_b   1.000
_cell.length_c   1.000
_cell.angle_alpha   90.00
_cell.angle_beta   90.00
_cell.angle_gamma   90.00
#
_symmetry.space_group_name_H-M   'P 1'
#
loop_
_entity.id
_entity.type
_entity.pdbx_description
1 polymer ?
#
loop_
_entity_poly.entity_id
_entity_poly.type
_entity_poly.pdbx_seq_one_letter_code
_entity_poly.pdbx_strand_id
1 'polypeptide(L)' 'MALVGKRDGRNFGYGRQLSYAGPQALRDLFGGGHYGTVKAHSDRWQAFVRW' A
#
# COMPACT_ATOMS: atom_id res chain seq x y z
N MET A 1 -23.93 8.77 -15.41
CA MET A 1 -23.04 7.68 -14.94
C MET A 1 -21.60 8.10 -15.19
N ALA A 2 -20.87 8.54 -14.15
CA ALA A 2 -19.40 8.57 -14.09
C ALA A 2 -19.02 9.21 -12.74
N LEU A 3 -19.02 8.40 -11.68
CA LEU A 3 -18.40 8.77 -10.42
C LEU A 3 -16.88 8.72 -10.63
N VAL A 4 -16.29 9.81 -11.15
CA VAL A 4 -14.85 10.00 -11.08
C VAL A 4 -14.52 10.25 -9.61
N GLY A 5 -14.35 9.15 -8.87
CA GLY A 5 -14.00 9.14 -7.47
C GLY A 5 -12.70 9.92 -7.30
N LYS A 6 -12.85 11.17 -6.86
CA LYS A 6 -11.84 12.04 -6.25
C LYS A 6 -10.48 11.36 -6.09
N ARG A 7 -9.52 11.73 -6.94
CA ARG A 7 -8.06 11.53 -6.75
C ARG A 7 -7.50 12.29 -5.51
N ASP A 8 -8.36 12.54 -4.51
CA ASP A 8 -8.09 13.23 -3.23
C ASP A 8 -8.01 12.23 -2.05
N GLY A 9 -8.22 10.93 -2.32
CA GLY A 9 -8.05 9.87 -1.33
C GLY A 9 -6.57 9.58 -1.10
N ARG A 10 -5.92 10.33 -0.20
CA ARG A 10 -4.54 10.11 0.27
C ARG A 10 -4.21 8.60 0.38
N ASN A 11 -3.04 8.23 -0.13
CA ASN A 11 -2.53 6.86 -0.25
C ASN A 11 -3.46 5.88 -0.99
N PHE A 12 -3.98 6.25 -2.17
CA PHE A 12 -4.75 5.34 -3.05
C PHE A 12 -5.96 4.66 -2.40
N GLY A 13 -6.61 5.33 -1.44
CA GLY A 13 -7.75 4.75 -0.72
C GLY A 13 -7.38 3.85 0.47
N TYR A 14 -6.09 3.65 0.74
CA TYR A 14 -5.60 2.88 1.91
C TYR A 14 -5.55 3.70 3.21
N GLY A 15 -6.20 4.86 3.26
CA GLY A 15 -6.26 5.71 4.44
C GLY A 15 -4.99 6.53 4.68
N ARG A 16 -4.90 7.20 5.83
CA ARG A 16 -3.87 8.25 6.07
C ARG A 16 -2.56 7.72 6.65
N GLN A 17 -2.54 6.49 7.17
CA GLN A 17 -1.37 5.92 7.82
C GLN A 17 -0.49 5.19 6.81
N LEU A 18 0.72 5.72 6.56
CA LEU A 18 1.71 5.11 5.69
C LEU A 18 2.07 3.67 6.11
N SER A 19 2.09 3.38 7.41
CA SER A 19 2.37 2.04 7.95
C SER A 19 1.35 0.99 7.50
N TYR A 20 0.11 1.40 7.25
CA TYR A 20 -0.95 0.52 6.75
C TYR A 20 -1.04 0.57 5.22
N ALA A 21 -0.91 1.77 4.65
CA ALA A 21 -1.07 1.98 3.22
C ALA A 21 0.01 1.33 2.35
N GLY A 22 1.27 1.36 2.79
CA GLY A 22 2.37 0.79 1.99
C GLY A 22 2.29 -0.72 1.82
N PRO A 23 2.21 -1.51 2.91
CA PRO A 23 2.07 -2.96 2.79
C PRO A 23 0.82 -3.36 1.99
N GLN A 24 -0.25 -2.58 2.09
CA GLN A 24 -1.48 -2.83 1.35
C GLN A 24 -1.32 -2.54 -0.15
N ALA A 25 -0.67 -1.45 -0.52
CA ALA A 25 -0.32 -1.17 -1.91
C ALA A 25 0.64 -2.21 -2.50
N LEU A 26 1.61 -2.69 -1.70
CA LEU A 26 2.53 -3.75 -2.13
C LEU A 26 1.79 -5.07 -2.38
N ARG A 27 0.82 -5.44 -1.53
CA ARG A 27 -0.01 -6.63 -1.75
C ARG A 27 -0.84 -6.54 -3.02
N ASP A 28 -1.39 -5.36 -3.30
CA ASP A 28 -2.18 -5.10 -4.50
C ASP A 28 -1.31 -5.13 -5.77
N LEU A 29 -0.09 -4.58 -5.71
CA LEU A 29 0.87 -4.57 -6.81
C LEU A 29 1.43 -5.94 -7.16
N PHE A 30 1.74 -6.77 -6.16
CA PHE A 30 2.41 -8.06 -6.38
C PHE A 30 1.45 -9.26 -6.43
N GLY A 31 0.19 -9.09 -6.03
CA GLY A 31 -0.84 -10.14 -6.09
C GLY A 31 -0.56 -11.39 -5.24
N GLY A 32 -1.53 -12.29 -5.17
CA GLY A 32 -1.56 -13.46 -4.27
C GLY A 32 -0.52 -14.57 -4.52
N GLY A 33 0.44 -14.40 -5.42
CA GLY A 33 1.49 -15.39 -5.71
C GLY A 33 2.88 -15.04 -5.18
N HIS A 34 3.12 -13.78 -4.81
CA HIS A 34 4.47 -13.25 -4.53
C HIS A 34 4.69 -12.96 -3.05
N TYR A 35 4.27 -13.89 -2.18
CA TYR A 35 4.35 -13.70 -0.72
C TYR A 35 5.76 -13.35 -0.21
N GLY A 36 6.81 -13.94 -0.78
CA GLY A 36 8.20 -13.63 -0.42
C GLY A 36 8.60 -12.20 -0.76
N THR A 37 8.21 -11.74 -1.96
CA THR A 37 8.49 -10.38 -2.43
C THR A 37 7.70 -9.35 -1.63
N VAL A 38 6.41 -9.61 -1.38
CA VAL A 38 5.53 -8.76 -0.56
C VAL A 38 6.08 -8.63 0.87
N LYS A 39 6.52 -9.73 1.49
CA LYS A 39 7.08 -9.70 2.85
C LYS A 39 8.34 -8.85 2.92
N ALA A 40 9.32 -9.11 2.04
CA ALA A 40 10.57 -8.36 2.03
C ALA A 40 10.37 -6.85 1.81
N HIS A 41 9.44 -6.48 0.93
CA HIS A 41 9.13 -5.07 0.67
C HIS A 41 8.32 -4.44 1.81
N SER A 42 7.40 -5.19 2.43
CA SER A 42 6.66 -4.73 3.60
C SER A 42 7.59 -4.48 4.80
N ASP A 43 8.55 -5.35 5.06
CA ASP A 43 9.50 -5.20 6.18
C ASP A 43 10.38 -3.95 5.99
N ARG A 44 10.88 -3.73 4.77
CA ARG A 44 11.62 -2.50 4.41
C ARG A 44 10.76 -1.25 4.51
N TRP A 45 9.49 -1.34 4.13
CA TRP A 45 8.55 -0.24 4.24
C TRP A 45 8.28 0.14 5.71
N GLN A 46 8.10 -0.85 6.59
CA GLN A 46 7.94 -0.58 8.02
C GLN A 46 9.18 0.08 8.64
N ALA A 47 10.37 -0.32 8.20
CA ALA A 47 11.61 0.34 8.62
C ALA A 47 11.65 1.81 8.17
N PHE A 48 11.23 2.10 6.93
CA PHE A 48 11.16 3.46 6.40
C PHE A 48 10.16 4.34 7.15
N VAL A 49 8.96 3.83 7.47
CA VAL A 49 7.93 4.63 8.16
C VAL A 49 8.28 4.90 9.63
N ARG A 50 9.15 4.09 10.24
CA ARG A 50 9.58 4.24 11.64
C ARG A 50 10.82 5.11 11.81
N TRP A 51 11.47 5.51 10.73
CA TRP A 51 12.63 6.40 10.73
C TRP A 51 12.17 7.86 10.65
#